data_AF-A0A9W9VDU8-F1
#
_entry.id   AF-A0A9W9VDU8-F1
#
_cell.length_a   1.000
_cell.length_b   1.000
_cell.length_c   1.000
_cell.angle_alpha   90.00
_cell.angle_beta   90.00
_cell.angle_gamma   90.00
#
_symmetry.space_group_name_H-M   'P 1'
#
loop_
_entity.id
_entity.type
_entity.pdbx_description
1 polymer ?
#
loop_
_entity_poly.entity_id
_entity_poly.type
_entity_poly.pdbx_seq_one_letter_code
_entity_poly.pdbx_strand_id
1 'polypeptide(L)'
;MIVARNKEIYENPPLLNSGSEMTQDTRIFAAPNPRPSQRDQLLAHFISSFCPDYFQIPDEAARPHHYWVQRLPSLQGTSAVLDTAMSTLAAAYLGQMRGDRQLQMQSLLLYEEAVKTISRAMTAPAFIADDYTLASIMCVGMSEMYSQHLGHEHGWFSHNKGGCELIKSRGLSILETELGRDLFIRFRVTGIWRDLTLGASKAFHKANQALDAVHSSSETKWSFALADPGMARLSQTANQSYYDLLIEKIIPIPSVLQDIWTLSIQPICQPENITRARALIERSVAIAQSLFSCHVSKQH
;
A
#
# COMPACT_ATOMS: atom_id res chain seq x y z
N MET A 1 -6.31 3.13 20.59
CA MET A 1 -5.27 2.35 21.28
C MET A 1 -4.31 1.75 20.24
N ILE A 2 -3.55 2.60 19.55
CA ILE A 2 -2.65 2.24 18.43
C ILE A 2 -1.28 2.88 18.71
N VAL A 3 -0.70 2.63 19.90
CA VAL A 3 0.68 3.01 20.24
C VAL A 3 1.13 2.07 21.37
N ALA A 4 1.61 0.85 21.07
CA ALA A 4 2.20 0.01 22.12
C ALA A 4 3.06 -1.20 21.70
N ARG A 5 3.39 -1.46 20.42
CA ARG A 5 4.04 -2.75 20.06
C ARG A 5 5.40 -2.73 19.36
N ASN A 6 6.12 -1.61 19.36
CA ASN A 6 7.46 -1.54 18.73
C ASN A 6 8.62 -1.25 19.71
N LYS A 7 8.48 -1.55 21.01
CA LYS A 7 9.50 -1.19 22.02
C LYS A 7 10.51 -2.28 22.39
N GLU A 8 10.39 -3.52 21.91
CA GLU A 8 11.15 -4.67 22.46
C GLU A 8 12.28 -5.23 21.56
N ILE A 9 12.68 -4.56 20.46
CA ILE A 9 13.69 -5.14 19.54
C ILE A 9 15.12 -4.55 19.72
N TYR A 10 15.34 -3.62 20.65
CA TYR A 10 16.65 -2.98 20.81
C TYR A 10 17.15 -3.00 22.25
N GLU A 11 17.53 -4.17 22.76
CA GLU A 11 18.46 -4.25 23.90
C GLU A 11 19.60 -5.23 23.60
N ASN A 12 20.82 -4.68 23.59
CA ASN A 12 22.15 -5.32 23.55
C ASN A 12 22.70 -5.84 22.19
N PRO A 13 23.53 -5.05 21.49
CA PRO A 13 24.52 -5.61 20.56
C PRO A 13 25.73 -6.19 21.33
N PRO A 14 26.36 -7.27 20.84
CA PRO A 14 27.56 -7.84 21.46
C PRO A 14 28.75 -6.90 21.31
N LEU A 15 29.50 -6.72 22.41
CA LEU A 15 30.77 -6.01 22.47
C LEU A 15 31.82 -6.78 21.65
N LEU A 16 32.21 -6.23 20.49
CA LEU A 16 33.39 -6.68 19.76
C LEU A 16 34.61 -5.88 20.19
N ASN A 17 35.61 -6.63 20.65
CA ASN A 17 36.84 -6.16 21.26
C ASN A 17 37.82 -5.60 20.22
N SER A 18 38.60 -4.64 20.70
CA SER A 18 39.69 -3.83 20.13
C SER A 18 40.62 -4.44 19.05
N GLY A 19 41.01 -3.60 18.08
CA GLY A 19 42.14 -3.85 17.17
C GLY A 19 42.32 -2.83 16.04
N SER A 20 43.09 -1.76 16.31
CA SER A 20 43.91 -0.92 15.39
C SER A 20 43.29 -0.23 14.15
N GLU A 21 43.03 1.07 14.34
CA GLU A 21 43.32 2.24 13.47
C GLU A 21 43.26 2.12 11.94
N MET A 22 42.21 2.71 11.36
CA MET A 22 42.34 3.59 10.20
C MET A 22 41.30 4.72 10.35
N THR A 23 41.78 5.92 10.66
CA THR A 23 40.96 7.13 10.86
C THR A 23 40.35 7.59 9.54
N GLN A 24 39.25 6.97 9.13
CA GLN A 24 38.34 7.55 8.13
C GLN A 24 37.24 8.31 8.84
N ASP A 25 37.34 9.64 8.72
CA ASP A 25 36.40 10.70 9.04
C ASP A 25 34.92 10.22 9.10
N THR A 26 34.48 9.75 10.28
CA THR A 26 33.10 9.39 10.60
C THR A 26 32.27 10.65 10.84
N ARG A 27 32.26 11.56 9.86
CA ARG A 27 31.24 12.59 9.79
C ARG A 27 29.95 11.91 9.33
N ILE A 28 29.12 11.60 10.31
CA ILE A 28 27.69 11.34 10.15
C ILE A 28 27.16 12.37 9.14
N PHE A 29 26.79 11.91 7.95
CA PHE A 29 26.35 12.77 6.85
C PHE A 29 25.13 13.59 7.30
N ALA A 30 25.34 14.87 7.58
CA ALA A 30 24.30 15.82 7.87
C ALA A 30 23.57 16.20 6.57
N ALA A 31 22.41 15.58 6.36
CA ALA A 31 21.12 16.16 5.93
C ALA A 31 20.27 15.02 5.31
N PRO A 32 19.28 14.47 6.03
CA PRO A 32 18.48 13.34 5.52
C PRO A 32 17.59 13.73 4.34
N ASN A 33 17.42 15.03 4.10
CA ASN A 33 16.52 15.53 3.07
C ASN A 33 17.32 16.09 1.87
N PRO A 34 17.28 15.44 0.69
CA PRO A 34 17.98 15.91 -0.50
C PRO A 34 17.60 17.37 -0.81
N ARG A 35 18.52 18.11 -1.43
CA ARG A 35 18.22 19.47 -1.93
C ARG A 35 17.08 19.40 -2.95
N PRO A 36 16.26 20.46 -3.12
CA PRO A 36 15.13 20.44 -4.06
C PRO A 36 15.49 19.88 -5.45
N SER A 37 16.60 20.34 -6.05
CA SER A 37 17.07 19.83 -7.35
C SER A 37 17.39 18.33 -7.38
N GLN A 38 17.85 17.76 -6.26
CA GLN A 38 18.10 16.33 -6.14
C GLN A 38 16.79 15.55 -5.99
N ARG A 39 15.78 16.13 -5.30
CA ARG A 39 14.43 15.55 -5.25
C ARG A 39 13.78 15.55 -6.62
N ASP A 40 13.90 16.65 -7.38
CA ASP A 40 13.38 16.78 -8.73
C ASP A 40 13.96 15.69 -9.65
N GLN A 41 15.28 15.52 -9.63
CA GLN A 41 15.97 14.49 -10.42
C GLN A 41 15.57 13.08 -10.00
N LEU A 42 15.51 12.82 -8.68
CA LEU A 42 15.12 11.52 -8.14
C LEU A 42 13.68 11.17 -8.56
N LEU A 43 12.75 12.12 -8.45
CA LEU A 43 11.37 11.95 -8.87
C LEU A 43 11.27 11.73 -10.38
N ALA A 44 11.98 12.50 -11.20
CA ALA A 44 11.99 12.32 -12.65
C ALA A 44 12.52 10.93 -13.07
N HIS A 45 13.58 10.44 -12.41
CA HIS A 45 14.08 9.08 -12.64
C HIS A 45 13.07 8.01 -12.20
N PHE A 46 12.38 8.23 -11.09
CA PHE A 46 11.31 7.34 -10.67
C PHE A 46 10.18 7.31 -11.69
N ILE A 47 9.65 8.46 -12.12
CA ILE A 47 8.54 8.53 -13.08
C ILE A 47 8.92 7.87 -14.40
N SER A 48 10.10 8.15 -14.94
CA SER A 48 10.57 7.52 -16.19
C SER A 48 10.77 6.01 -16.09
N SER A 49 11.10 5.50 -14.90
CA SER A 49 11.29 4.05 -14.69
C SER A 49 9.98 3.34 -14.36
N PHE A 50 9.10 3.99 -13.59
CA PHE A 50 7.85 3.43 -13.10
C PHE A 50 6.72 3.54 -14.13
N CYS A 51 6.71 4.64 -14.89
CA CYS A 51 5.77 4.92 -15.99
C CYS A 51 6.57 5.21 -17.26
N PRO A 52 7.21 4.22 -17.90
CA PRO A 52 8.04 4.44 -19.10
C PRO A 52 7.24 5.09 -20.25
N ASP A 53 5.95 4.79 -20.34
CA ASP A 53 5.02 5.37 -21.31
C ASP A 53 4.27 6.59 -20.77
N TYR A 54 4.90 7.41 -19.91
CA TYR A 54 4.28 8.57 -19.24
C TYR A 54 3.47 9.49 -20.17
N PHE A 55 3.92 9.65 -21.42
CA PHE A 55 3.29 10.49 -22.43
C PHE A 55 2.21 9.79 -23.27
N GLN A 56 2.06 8.48 -23.13
CA GLN A 56 1.05 7.69 -23.81
C GLN A 56 -0.11 7.39 -22.84
N ILE A 57 -1.30 7.16 -23.40
CA ILE A 57 -2.42 6.67 -22.58
C ILE A 57 -2.03 5.28 -22.10
N PRO A 58 -1.92 5.03 -20.78
CA PRO A 58 -1.52 3.72 -20.29
C PRO A 58 -2.49 2.64 -20.79
N ASP A 59 -1.95 1.44 -21.01
CA ASP A 59 -2.76 0.25 -21.22
C ASP A 59 -3.82 0.13 -20.13
N GLU A 60 -4.95 -0.45 -20.52
CA GLU A 60 -6.16 -0.50 -19.72
C GLU A 60 -5.94 -1.06 -18.30
N ALA A 61 -5.08 -2.08 -18.18
CA ALA A 61 -4.70 -2.71 -16.91
C ALA A 61 -3.72 -1.88 -16.06
N ALA A 62 -2.93 -0.99 -16.66
CA ALA A 62 -1.92 -0.17 -15.98
C ALA A 62 -2.48 1.16 -15.44
N ARG A 63 -3.60 1.63 -16.01
CA ARG A 63 -4.27 2.90 -15.68
C ARG A 63 -4.49 3.13 -14.17
N PRO A 64 -5.08 2.20 -13.39
CA PRO A 64 -5.32 2.42 -11.96
C PRO A 64 -4.03 2.56 -11.14
N HIS A 65 -2.91 2.10 -11.67
CA HIS A 65 -1.61 2.20 -11.01
C HIS A 65 -0.89 3.51 -11.30
N HIS A 66 -1.08 4.05 -12.51
CA HIS A 66 -0.28 5.16 -13.02
C HIS A 66 -0.92 6.53 -12.79
N TYR A 67 -2.24 6.67 -12.72
CA TYR A 67 -2.88 8.01 -12.70
C TYR A 67 -2.42 8.92 -11.55
N TRP A 68 -2.43 8.43 -10.31
CA TRP A 68 -1.99 9.24 -9.17
C TRP A 68 -0.48 9.51 -9.22
N VAL A 69 0.33 8.55 -9.71
CA VAL A 69 1.78 8.68 -9.86
C VAL A 69 2.14 9.74 -10.90
N GLN A 70 1.40 9.76 -12.01
CA GLN A 70 1.62 10.72 -13.09
C GLN A 70 1.42 12.18 -12.64
N ARG A 71 0.66 12.42 -11.56
CA ARG A 71 0.46 13.76 -11.01
C ARG A 71 1.61 14.24 -10.13
N LEU A 72 2.39 13.33 -9.54
CA LEU A 72 3.41 13.68 -8.53
C LEU A 72 4.36 14.80 -8.97
N PRO A 73 4.89 14.84 -10.22
CA PRO A 73 5.75 15.94 -10.66
C PRO A 73 5.09 17.33 -10.53
N SER A 74 3.79 17.43 -10.80
CA SER A 74 3.05 18.69 -10.70
C SER A 74 2.78 19.13 -9.26
N LEU A 75 2.95 18.23 -8.29
CA LEU A 75 2.70 18.47 -6.87
C LEU A 75 3.97 18.82 -6.11
N GLN A 76 5.14 18.76 -6.75
CA GLN A 76 6.41 19.03 -6.11
C GLN A 76 6.49 20.46 -5.57
N GLY A 77 6.95 20.60 -4.32
CA GLY A 77 7.04 21.88 -3.62
C GLY A 77 5.72 22.40 -3.05
N THR A 78 4.59 21.71 -3.27
CA THR A 78 3.29 22.12 -2.71
C THR A 78 3.15 21.77 -1.23
N SER A 79 3.84 20.72 -0.77
CA SER A 79 3.77 20.23 0.60
C SER A 79 5.07 19.54 0.99
N ALA A 80 5.70 20.02 2.07
CA ALA A 80 6.98 19.48 2.54
C ALA A 80 6.88 17.99 2.92
N VAL A 81 5.76 17.57 3.53
CA VAL A 81 5.54 16.15 3.88
C VAL A 81 5.36 15.30 2.62
N LEU A 82 4.69 15.83 1.60
CA LEU A 82 4.54 15.14 0.33
C LEU A 82 5.87 15.03 -0.42
N ASP A 83 6.68 16.08 -0.44
CA ASP A 83 8.01 16.05 -1.05
C ASP A 83 8.92 14.98 -0.42
N THR A 84 8.91 14.91 0.91
CA THR A 84 9.63 13.86 1.63
C THR A 84 9.07 12.47 1.27
N ALA A 85 7.75 12.30 1.26
CA ALA A 85 7.12 11.03 0.92
C ALA A 85 7.36 10.58 -0.54
N MET A 86 7.32 11.51 -1.50
CA MET A 86 7.68 11.26 -2.90
C MET A 86 9.14 10.83 -3.03
N SER A 87 10.04 11.50 -2.31
CA SER A 87 11.46 11.15 -2.27
C SER A 87 11.68 9.77 -1.64
N THR A 88 10.93 9.42 -0.59
CA THR A 88 10.93 8.08 0.02
C THR A 88 10.58 7.01 -1.00
N LEU A 89 9.46 7.19 -1.72
CA LEU A 89 9.00 6.24 -2.73
C LEU A 89 10.03 6.10 -3.87
N ALA A 90 10.50 7.22 -4.40
CA ALA A 90 11.44 7.22 -5.50
C ALA A 90 12.77 6.56 -5.12
N ALA A 91 13.31 6.86 -3.93
CA ALA A 91 14.53 6.23 -3.42
C ALA A 91 14.35 4.73 -3.17
N ALA A 92 13.23 4.32 -2.57
CA ALA A 92 12.95 2.90 -2.31
C ALA A 92 12.85 2.11 -3.63
N TYR A 93 12.06 2.63 -4.59
CA TYR A 93 11.89 2.00 -5.88
C TYR A 93 13.20 1.90 -6.67
N LEU A 94 13.89 3.03 -6.87
CA LEU A 94 15.13 3.05 -7.64
C LEU A 94 16.25 2.26 -6.95
N GLY A 95 16.33 2.35 -5.62
CA GLY A 95 17.26 1.56 -4.81
C GLY A 95 17.06 0.07 -5.00
N GLN A 96 15.81 -0.40 -4.98
CA GLN A 96 15.48 -1.79 -5.23
C GLN A 96 15.77 -2.22 -6.67
N MET A 97 15.29 -1.46 -7.66
CA MET A 97 15.44 -1.81 -9.08
C MET A 97 16.89 -1.81 -9.56
N ARG A 98 17.76 -1.02 -8.92
CA ARG A 98 19.18 -0.89 -9.29
C ARG A 98 20.14 -1.62 -8.32
N GLY A 99 19.62 -2.22 -7.25
CA GLY A 99 20.46 -2.78 -6.18
C GLY A 99 21.32 -1.73 -5.46
N ASP A 100 20.87 -0.46 -5.43
CA ASP A 100 21.60 0.65 -4.82
C ASP A 100 21.29 0.74 -3.32
N ARG A 101 22.24 0.26 -2.51
CA ARG A 101 22.13 0.26 -1.05
C ARG A 101 22.09 1.66 -0.44
N GLN A 102 22.71 2.66 -1.07
CA GLN A 102 22.67 4.04 -0.56
C GLN A 102 21.28 4.62 -0.71
N LEU A 103 20.64 4.44 -1.87
CA LEU A 103 19.25 4.84 -2.08
C LEU A 103 18.29 4.09 -1.15
N GLN A 104 18.52 2.79 -0.91
CA GLN A 104 17.74 2.04 0.08
C GLN A 104 17.87 2.62 1.49
N MET A 105 19.08 2.95 1.96
CA MET A 105 19.25 3.56 3.28
C MET A 105 18.67 4.97 3.36
N GLN A 106 18.82 5.77 2.30
CA GLN A 106 18.19 7.08 2.21
C GLN A 106 16.67 6.97 2.29
N SER A 107 16.08 5.98 1.63
CA SER A 107 14.63 5.74 1.68
C SER A 107 14.14 5.48 3.12
N LEU A 108 14.92 4.75 3.95
CA LEU A 108 14.56 4.49 5.34
C LEU A 108 14.54 5.76 6.20
N LEU A 109 15.52 6.64 6.02
CA LEU A 109 15.59 7.91 6.75
C LEU A 109 14.42 8.84 6.38
N LEU A 110 14.15 8.96 5.08
CA LEU A 110 13.03 9.76 4.56
C LEU A 110 11.67 9.17 4.98
N TYR A 111 11.55 7.83 5.00
CA TYR A 111 10.38 7.12 5.47
C TYR A 111 10.06 7.49 6.91
N GLU A 112 11.05 7.39 7.81
CA GLU A 112 10.84 7.74 9.22
C GLU A 112 10.42 9.20 9.40
N GLU A 113 11.03 10.12 8.65
CA GLU A 113 10.69 11.55 8.68
C GLU A 113 9.24 11.78 8.21
N ALA A 114 8.84 11.18 7.10
CA ALA A 114 7.49 11.28 6.56
C ALA A 114 6.45 10.72 7.54
N VAL A 115 6.67 9.52 8.09
CA VAL A 115 5.76 8.89 9.06
C VAL A 115 5.62 9.73 10.32
N LYS A 116 6.73 10.25 10.88
CA LYS A 116 6.71 11.12 12.06
C LYS A 116 5.89 12.39 11.79
N THR A 117 6.07 12.98 10.62
CA THR A 117 5.37 14.23 10.22
C THR A 117 3.88 14.00 10.01
N ILE A 118 3.50 12.95 9.26
CA ILE A 118 2.10 12.56 9.05
C ILE A 118 1.44 12.24 10.39
N SER A 119 2.08 11.43 11.23
CA SER A 119 1.55 11.04 12.54
C SER A 119 1.29 12.26 13.43
N ARG A 120 2.20 13.24 13.44
CA ARG A 120 2.02 14.48 14.19
C ARG A 120 0.84 15.28 13.65
N ALA A 121 0.70 15.43 12.33
CA ALA A 121 -0.43 16.13 11.73
C ALA A 121 -1.78 15.49 12.12
N MET A 122 -1.84 14.16 12.14
CA MET A 122 -3.04 13.41 12.51
C MET A 122 -3.47 13.58 13.99
N THR A 123 -2.57 14.05 14.87
CA THR A 123 -2.93 14.32 16.27
C THR A 123 -3.63 15.67 16.48
N ALA A 124 -3.72 16.50 15.45
CA ALA A 124 -4.39 17.79 15.54
C ALA A 124 -5.90 17.62 15.82
N PRO A 125 -6.50 18.44 16.71
CA PRO A 125 -7.94 18.49 16.86
C PRO A 125 -8.63 18.79 15.52
N ALA A 126 -9.69 18.05 15.20
CA ALA A 126 -10.44 18.18 13.94
C ALA A 126 -9.59 17.95 12.67
N PHE A 127 -8.54 17.12 12.75
CA PHE A 127 -7.79 16.70 11.56
C PHE A 127 -8.72 16.07 10.50
N ILE A 128 -8.66 16.61 9.30
CA ILE A 128 -9.27 16.05 8.09
C ILE A 128 -8.15 15.88 7.08
N ALA A 129 -7.99 14.67 6.54
CA ALA A 129 -6.94 14.38 5.56
C ALA A 129 -7.26 15.03 4.21
N ASP A 130 -6.42 15.98 3.80
CA ASP A 130 -6.43 16.55 2.46
C ASP A 130 -5.80 15.59 1.44
N ASP A 131 -5.81 15.99 0.15
CA ASP A 131 -5.22 15.18 -0.91
C ASP A 131 -3.71 14.95 -0.71
N TYR A 132 -2.98 15.96 -0.24
CA TYR A 132 -1.54 15.86 -0.02
C TYR A 132 -1.19 14.87 1.08
N THR A 133 -1.97 14.83 2.16
CA THR A 133 -1.80 13.86 3.25
C THR A 133 -2.09 12.45 2.75
N LEU A 134 -3.19 12.26 2.00
CA LEU A 134 -3.52 10.96 1.41
C LEU A 134 -2.46 10.49 0.40
N ALA A 135 -1.94 11.39 -0.44
CA ALA A 135 -0.84 11.11 -1.36
C ALA A 135 0.45 10.74 -0.61
N SER A 136 0.74 11.43 0.50
CA SER A 136 1.90 11.14 1.35
C SER A 136 1.80 9.74 1.96
N ILE A 137 0.64 9.38 2.51
CA ILE A 137 0.36 8.03 3.04
C ILE A 137 0.52 6.97 1.95
N MET A 138 0.00 7.23 0.75
CA MET A 138 0.15 6.31 -0.39
C MET A 138 1.62 6.13 -0.79
N CYS A 139 2.40 7.21 -0.89
CA CYS A 139 3.83 7.13 -1.23
C CYS A 139 4.61 6.34 -0.18
N VAL A 140 4.42 6.63 1.10
CA VAL A 140 5.08 5.94 2.21
C VAL A 140 4.71 4.47 2.22
N GLY A 141 3.42 4.13 2.10
CA GLY A 141 2.99 2.74 2.01
C GLY A 141 3.60 2.01 0.81
N MET A 142 3.60 2.65 -0.37
CA MET A 142 4.16 2.05 -1.58
C MET A 142 5.67 1.83 -1.48
N SER A 143 6.39 2.70 -0.77
CA SER A 143 7.83 2.55 -0.58
C SER A 143 8.20 1.25 0.14
N GLU A 144 7.33 0.76 1.03
CA GLU A 144 7.55 -0.50 1.74
C GLU A 144 7.47 -1.72 0.83
N MET A 145 6.71 -1.65 -0.27
CA MET A 145 6.68 -2.72 -1.28
C MET A 145 8.03 -2.92 -1.95
N TYR A 146 8.86 -1.88 -1.97
CA TYR A 146 10.18 -1.88 -2.60
C TYR A 146 11.32 -1.97 -1.58
N SER A 147 11.03 -1.98 -0.28
CA SER A 147 12.07 -2.06 0.75
C SER A 147 12.20 -3.48 1.27
N GLN A 148 13.41 -4.06 1.15
CA GLN A 148 13.76 -5.35 1.75
C GLN A 148 13.88 -5.31 3.29
N HIS A 149 14.00 -4.10 3.85
CA HIS A 149 14.30 -3.89 5.27
C HIS A 149 13.06 -3.47 6.08
N LEU A 150 11.98 -3.07 5.41
CA LEU A 150 10.70 -2.73 6.02
C LEU A 150 9.80 -3.96 5.89
N GLY A 151 9.47 -4.62 7.00
CA GLY A 151 8.76 -5.90 7.02
C GLY A 151 7.63 -6.00 5.98
N HIS A 152 7.82 -6.89 5.01
CA HIS A 152 7.21 -6.85 3.67
C HIS A 152 5.68 -6.83 3.59
N GLU A 153 4.97 -7.31 4.62
CA GLU A 153 3.52 -7.53 4.50
C GLU A 153 2.69 -6.65 5.43
N HIS A 154 3.21 -6.22 6.58
CA HIS A 154 2.37 -5.59 7.60
C HIS A 154 2.28 -4.06 7.53
N GLY A 155 3.35 -3.39 7.08
CA GLY A 155 3.37 -1.93 6.95
C GLY A 155 2.37 -1.45 5.90
N TRP A 156 2.48 -2.00 4.68
CA TRP A 156 1.72 -1.53 3.52
C TRP A 156 0.22 -1.69 3.76
N PHE A 157 -0.17 -2.84 4.31
CA PHE A 157 -1.55 -3.12 4.70
C PHE A 157 -2.07 -2.17 5.77
N SER A 158 -1.21 -1.72 6.68
CA SER A 158 -1.60 -0.77 7.73
C SER A 158 -1.81 0.64 7.17
N HIS A 159 -0.90 1.11 6.30
CA HIS A 159 -1.04 2.40 5.60
C HIS A 159 -2.27 2.42 4.69
N ASN A 160 -2.47 1.35 3.92
CA ASN A 160 -3.65 1.22 3.08
C ASN A 160 -4.95 1.26 3.91
N LYS A 161 -5.02 0.46 4.99
CA LYS A 161 -6.18 0.48 5.89
C LYS A 161 -6.42 1.86 6.47
N GLY A 162 -5.38 2.53 6.97
CA GLY A 162 -5.47 3.87 7.53
C GLY A 162 -5.98 4.90 6.50
N GLY A 163 -5.42 4.89 5.29
CA GLY A 163 -5.87 5.77 4.21
C GLY A 163 -7.31 5.52 3.78
N CYS A 164 -7.76 4.26 3.78
CA CYS A 164 -9.15 3.93 3.50
C CYS A 164 -10.11 4.49 4.56
N GLU A 165 -9.76 4.43 5.85
CA GLU A 165 -10.56 5.04 6.91
C GLU A 165 -10.60 6.58 6.79
N LEU A 166 -9.49 7.20 6.37
CA LEU A 166 -9.46 8.65 6.11
C LEU A 166 -10.36 9.03 4.90
N ILE A 167 -10.32 8.25 3.82
CA ILE A 167 -11.21 8.44 2.67
C ILE A 167 -12.68 8.34 3.09
N LYS A 168 -13.03 7.35 3.93
CA LYS A 168 -14.39 7.24 4.47
C LYS A 168 -14.80 8.48 5.25
N SER A 169 -13.93 8.98 6.13
CA SER A 169 -14.22 10.19 6.91
C SER A 169 -14.43 11.42 6.03
N ARG A 170 -13.72 11.49 4.89
CA ARG A 170 -13.82 12.59 3.94
C ARG A 170 -15.08 12.51 3.06
N GLY A 171 -15.58 11.30 2.82
CA GLY A 171 -16.82 11.08 2.07
C GLY A 171 -16.71 11.58 0.62
N LEU A 172 -17.78 12.17 0.10
CA LEU A 172 -17.86 12.59 -1.32
C LEU A 172 -16.86 13.67 -1.72
N SER A 173 -16.34 14.45 -0.76
CA SER A 173 -15.37 15.53 -1.04
C SER A 173 -14.02 15.01 -1.54
N ILE A 174 -13.73 13.71 -1.43
CA ILE A 174 -12.57 13.10 -2.09
C ILE A 174 -12.70 13.11 -3.62
N LEU A 175 -13.92 13.21 -4.15
CA LEU A 175 -14.21 13.20 -5.58
C LEU A 175 -14.29 14.60 -6.19
N GLU A 176 -13.97 15.66 -5.44
CA GLU A 176 -14.03 17.04 -5.92
C GLU A 176 -12.78 17.41 -6.74
N THR A 177 -11.63 16.81 -6.42
CA THR A 177 -10.35 17.06 -7.08
C THR A 177 -9.92 15.88 -7.95
N GLU A 178 -9.08 16.13 -8.95
CA GLU A 178 -8.54 15.05 -9.78
C GLU A 178 -7.60 14.14 -8.99
N LEU A 179 -6.73 14.70 -8.15
CA LEU A 179 -5.83 13.94 -7.29
C LEU A 179 -6.62 13.07 -6.28
N GLY A 180 -7.68 13.63 -5.68
CA GLY A 180 -8.54 12.88 -4.76
C GLY A 180 -9.23 11.69 -5.44
N ARG A 181 -9.73 11.85 -6.67
CA ARG A 181 -10.32 10.76 -7.47
C ARG A 181 -9.30 9.64 -7.73
N ASP A 182 -8.08 10.00 -8.12
CA ASP A 182 -7.04 9.02 -8.44
C ASP A 182 -6.56 8.28 -7.18
N LEU A 183 -6.44 8.99 -6.06
CA LEU A 183 -6.13 8.40 -4.76
C LEU A 183 -7.25 7.49 -4.26
N PHE A 184 -8.52 7.90 -4.39
CA PHE A 184 -9.66 7.06 -4.04
C PHE A 184 -9.60 5.70 -4.74
N ILE A 185 -9.35 5.71 -6.05
CA ILE A 185 -9.20 4.51 -6.86
C ILE A 185 -8.02 3.68 -6.38
N ARG A 186 -6.87 4.33 -6.20
CA ARG A 186 -5.67 3.62 -5.79
C ARG A 186 -5.84 2.93 -4.45
N PHE A 187 -6.30 3.63 -3.42
CA PHE A 187 -6.57 3.06 -2.10
C PHE A 187 -7.60 1.94 -2.15
N ARG A 188 -8.63 2.10 -2.99
CA ARG A 188 -9.66 1.08 -3.17
C ARG A 188 -9.12 -0.19 -3.81
N VAL A 189 -8.44 -0.10 -4.95
CA VAL A 189 -7.84 -1.25 -5.65
C VAL A 189 -6.88 -2.01 -4.75
N THR A 190 -5.98 -1.26 -4.10
CA THR A 190 -4.95 -1.84 -3.23
C THR A 190 -5.54 -2.46 -1.96
N GLY A 191 -6.60 -1.89 -1.39
CA GLY A 191 -7.25 -2.45 -0.22
C GLY A 191 -8.18 -3.62 -0.51
N ILE A 192 -8.83 -3.64 -1.69
CA ILE A 192 -9.51 -4.83 -2.21
C ILE A 192 -8.51 -5.99 -2.33
N TRP A 193 -7.35 -5.73 -2.93
CA TRP A 193 -6.34 -6.75 -3.13
C TRP A 193 -5.81 -7.30 -1.81
N ARG A 194 -5.55 -6.42 -0.84
CA ARG A 194 -5.24 -6.82 0.55
C ARG A 194 -6.33 -7.74 1.11
N ASP A 195 -7.59 -7.33 1.01
CA ASP A 195 -8.71 -8.04 1.60
C ASP A 195 -8.94 -9.41 0.96
N LEU A 196 -8.80 -9.52 -0.37
CA LEU A 196 -8.81 -10.78 -1.10
C LEU A 196 -7.64 -11.68 -0.69
N THR A 197 -6.42 -11.13 -0.61
CA THR A 197 -5.21 -11.89 -0.27
C THR A 197 -5.30 -12.44 1.16
N LEU A 198 -5.64 -11.60 2.13
CA LEU A 198 -5.79 -12.01 3.53
C LEU A 198 -6.98 -12.95 3.73
N GLY A 199 -8.09 -12.71 3.03
CA GLY A 199 -9.27 -13.58 3.07
C GLY A 199 -8.97 -14.97 2.53
N ALA A 200 -8.33 -15.04 1.36
CA ALA A 200 -7.90 -16.30 0.75
C ALA A 200 -6.89 -17.06 1.63
N SER A 201 -5.87 -16.39 2.17
CA SER A 201 -4.89 -17.02 3.06
C SER A 201 -5.53 -17.59 4.33
N LYS A 202 -6.47 -16.88 4.95
CA LYS A 202 -7.20 -17.38 6.13
C LYS A 202 -8.11 -18.55 5.80
N ALA A 203 -8.85 -18.48 4.69
CA ALA A 203 -9.69 -19.60 4.23
C ALA A 203 -8.85 -20.84 3.95
N PHE A 204 -7.69 -20.67 3.31
CA PHE A 204 -6.73 -21.74 3.04
C PHE A 204 -6.13 -22.32 4.33
N HIS A 205 -5.74 -21.47 5.29
CA HIS A 205 -5.21 -21.92 6.58
C HIS A 205 -6.25 -22.70 7.38
N LYS A 206 -7.51 -22.22 7.42
CA LYS A 206 -8.62 -22.93 8.06
C LYS A 206 -8.92 -24.26 7.37
N ALA A 207 -8.83 -24.32 6.04
CA ALA A 207 -9.00 -25.55 5.28
C ALA A 207 -7.92 -26.59 5.62
N ASN A 208 -6.68 -26.15 5.83
CA ASN A 208 -5.58 -27.03 6.21
C ASN A 208 -5.62 -27.42 7.69
N GLN A 209 -6.10 -26.54 8.59
CA GLN A 209 -6.27 -26.84 10.01
C GLN A 209 -7.48 -27.71 10.33
N ALA A 210 -8.46 -27.80 9.43
CA ALA A 210 -9.60 -28.71 9.52
C ALA A 210 -9.20 -30.20 9.37
N LEU A 211 -7.91 -30.52 9.23
CA LEU A 211 -7.38 -31.87 9.38
C LEU A 211 -7.04 -32.28 10.83
N ASP A 212 -6.84 -31.35 11.79
CA ASP A 212 -6.20 -31.72 13.07
C ASP A 212 -6.86 -31.29 14.40
N ALA A 213 -7.83 -30.39 14.50
CA ALA A 213 -8.52 -30.21 15.80
C ALA A 213 -9.86 -29.48 15.77
N VAL A 214 -10.75 -29.99 16.63
CA VAL A 214 -12.04 -29.45 17.03
C VAL A 214 -11.83 -28.31 18.06
N HIS A 215 -12.57 -27.21 17.83
CA HIS A 215 -12.93 -26.10 18.73
C HIS A 215 -12.09 -24.80 18.80
N SER A 216 -12.89 -23.73 19.01
CA SER A 216 -12.59 -22.41 19.56
C SER A 216 -12.10 -21.31 18.60
N SER A 217 -12.98 -20.37 18.26
CA SER A 217 -13.10 -19.10 19.02
C SER A 217 -14.06 -18.12 18.33
N SER A 218 -14.58 -17.17 19.13
CA SER A 218 -15.50 -16.11 18.75
C SER A 218 -14.99 -15.27 17.57
N GLU A 219 -15.65 -15.36 16.42
CA GLU A 219 -15.33 -14.51 15.28
C GLU A 219 -15.98 -13.13 15.47
N THR A 220 -15.14 -12.13 15.76
CA THR A 220 -15.49 -10.72 15.66
C THR A 220 -15.93 -10.46 14.23
N LYS A 221 -17.16 -9.99 14.01
CA LYS A 221 -17.74 -9.61 12.71
C LYS A 221 -16.66 -9.05 11.79
N TRP A 222 -16.28 -9.80 10.76
CA TRP A 222 -15.28 -9.36 9.81
C TRP A 222 -15.82 -8.16 9.04
N SER A 223 -15.28 -6.98 9.31
CA SER A 223 -15.54 -5.79 8.51
C SER A 223 -14.44 -5.64 7.47
N PHE A 224 -14.76 -6.00 6.22
CA PHE A 224 -14.02 -5.49 5.09
C PHE A 224 -14.28 -4.00 5.02
N ALA A 225 -13.31 -3.19 5.44
CA ALA A 225 -13.44 -1.74 5.41
C ALA A 225 -13.84 -1.23 4.00
N LEU A 226 -13.57 -1.97 2.93
CA LEU A 226 -13.81 -1.56 1.55
C LEU A 226 -14.94 -2.31 0.83
N ALA A 227 -15.51 -3.35 1.46
CA ALA A 227 -16.86 -3.85 1.12
C ALA A 227 -17.94 -3.08 1.89
N ASP A 228 -17.54 -2.07 2.66
CA ASP A 228 -18.43 -1.16 3.36
C ASP A 228 -19.41 -0.52 2.36
N PRO A 229 -20.74 -0.63 2.58
CA PRO A 229 -21.73 -0.02 1.70
C PRO A 229 -21.54 1.49 1.48
N GLY A 230 -20.97 2.21 2.46
CA GLY A 230 -20.63 3.63 2.32
C GLY A 230 -19.58 3.89 1.26
N MET A 231 -18.62 2.96 1.08
CA MET A 231 -17.66 3.01 -0.01
C MET A 231 -18.31 2.63 -1.35
N ALA A 232 -19.33 1.78 -1.39
CA ALA A 232 -20.03 1.42 -2.63
C ALA A 232 -20.69 2.64 -3.29
N ARG A 233 -21.31 3.53 -2.52
CA ARG A 233 -21.88 4.79 -3.03
C ARG A 233 -20.82 5.72 -3.62
N LEU A 234 -19.69 5.90 -2.92
CA LEU A 234 -18.56 6.67 -3.46
C LEU A 234 -18.06 6.10 -4.78
N SER A 235 -18.00 4.77 -4.88
CA SER A 235 -17.64 4.11 -6.13
C SER A 235 -18.64 4.33 -7.23
N GLN A 236 -19.95 4.27 -6.95
CA GLN A 236 -20.98 4.55 -7.94
C GLN A 236 -20.90 5.99 -8.45
N THR A 237 -20.64 6.97 -7.58
CA THR A 237 -20.46 8.36 -8.00
C THR A 237 -19.16 8.58 -8.78
N ALA A 238 -18.03 8.03 -8.32
CA ALA A 238 -16.77 8.12 -9.04
C ALA A 238 -16.85 7.44 -10.43
N ASN A 239 -17.61 6.35 -10.50
CA ASN A 239 -17.91 5.57 -11.70
C ASN A 239 -18.65 6.42 -12.75
N GLN A 240 -19.74 7.10 -12.38
CA GLN A 240 -20.59 7.87 -13.31
C GLN A 240 -19.86 9.00 -14.07
N SER A 241 -18.61 9.30 -13.72
CA SER A 241 -17.94 10.49 -14.24
C SER A 241 -16.52 10.27 -14.74
N TYR A 242 -15.84 9.14 -14.46
CA TYR A 242 -14.39 9.09 -14.73
C TYR A 242 -13.78 7.74 -15.16
N TYR A 243 -14.30 6.55 -14.80
CA TYR A 243 -13.58 5.29 -15.05
C TYR A 243 -14.48 4.05 -15.24
N ASP A 244 -14.86 3.75 -16.49
CA ASP A 244 -15.71 2.61 -16.88
C ASP A 244 -15.13 1.22 -16.50
N LEU A 245 -13.81 1.12 -16.35
CA LEU A 245 -13.05 -0.12 -16.21
C LEU A 245 -12.99 -0.75 -14.83
N LEU A 246 -12.96 0.09 -13.81
CA LEU A 246 -12.92 -0.37 -12.42
C LEU A 246 -14.19 -1.13 -12.07
N ILE A 247 -15.28 -0.88 -12.78
CA ILE A 247 -16.61 -1.45 -12.55
C ILE A 247 -16.64 -2.95 -12.78
N GLU A 248 -16.24 -3.43 -13.96
CA GLU A 248 -16.32 -4.87 -14.27
C GLU A 248 -15.45 -5.73 -13.36
N LYS A 249 -14.31 -5.19 -12.93
CA LYS A 249 -13.38 -5.88 -12.02
C LYS A 249 -13.77 -5.72 -10.55
N ILE A 250 -14.44 -4.62 -10.18
CA ILE A 250 -14.84 -4.35 -8.78
C ILE A 250 -16.22 -4.91 -8.43
N ILE A 251 -17.18 -4.94 -9.36
CA ILE A 251 -18.53 -5.45 -9.14
C ILE A 251 -18.56 -6.90 -8.60
N PRO A 252 -17.70 -7.83 -9.06
CA PRO A 252 -17.72 -9.19 -8.53
C PRO A 252 -17.23 -9.29 -7.08
N ILE A 253 -16.50 -8.29 -6.58
CA ILE A 253 -15.76 -8.38 -5.31
C ILE A 253 -16.67 -8.58 -4.10
N PRO A 254 -17.77 -7.82 -3.91
CA PRO A 254 -18.68 -8.07 -2.78
C PRO A 254 -19.18 -9.52 -2.74
N SER A 255 -19.48 -10.12 -3.90
CA SER A 255 -19.90 -11.54 -3.97
C SER A 255 -18.77 -12.49 -3.59
N VAL A 256 -17.54 -12.23 -4.04
CA VAL A 256 -16.36 -13.03 -3.72
C VAL A 256 -16.00 -12.92 -2.24
N LEU A 257 -16.05 -11.73 -1.65
CA LEU A 257 -15.80 -11.52 -0.22
C LEU A 257 -16.88 -12.19 0.63
N GLN A 258 -18.14 -12.19 0.16
CA GLN A 258 -19.23 -12.91 0.82
C GLN A 258 -19.03 -14.43 0.74
N ASP A 259 -18.61 -14.96 -0.41
CA ASP A 259 -18.25 -16.38 -0.56
C ASP A 259 -17.08 -16.76 0.38
N ILE A 260 -16.08 -15.88 0.53
CA ILE A 260 -14.93 -16.10 1.44
C ILE A 260 -15.42 -16.18 2.88
N TRP A 261 -16.30 -15.26 3.28
CA TRP A 261 -16.90 -15.25 4.61
C TRP A 261 -17.75 -16.50 4.87
N THR A 262 -18.59 -16.90 3.92
CA THR A 262 -19.43 -18.09 4.07
C THR A 262 -18.57 -19.35 4.22
N LEU A 263 -17.50 -19.49 3.43
CA LEU A 263 -16.57 -20.60 3.61
C LEU A 263 -15.78 -20.52 4.91
N SER A 264 -15.43 -19.31 5.37
CA SER A 264 -14.70 -19.16 6.62
C SER A 264 -15.51 -19.58 7.83
N ILE A 265 -16.85 -19.61 7.77
CA ILE A 265 -17.70 -20.03 8.91
C ILE A 265 -18.24 -21.46 8.81
N GLN A 266 -18.06 -22.15 7.68
CA GLN A 266 -18.56 -23.52 7.45
C GLN A 266 -17.51 -24.59 7.81
N PRO A 267 -17.93 -25.82 8.19
CA PRO A 267 -17.00 -26.94 8.38
C PRO A 267 -16.37 -27.36 7.04
N ILE A 268 -15.05 -27.25 6.92
CA ILE A 268 -14.34 -27.48 5.66
C ILE A 268 -14.13 -28.98 5.36
N CYS A 269 -14.42 -29.88 6.32
CA CYS A 269 -14.20 -31.31 6.20
C CYS A 269 -15.03 -32.02 5.11
N GLN A 270 -15.97 -31.33 4.47
CA GLN A 270 -16.73 -31.88 3.34
C GLN A 270 -16.00 -31.64 2.00
N PRO A 271 -15.86 -32.67 1.13
CA PRO A 271 -15.18 -32.55 -0.17
C PRO A 271 -15.71 -31.42 -1.07
N GLU A 272 -17.01 -31.12 -1.01
CA GLU A 272 -17.61 -30.00 -1.72
C GLU A 272 -17.06 -28.64 -1.26
N ASN A 273 -16.77 -28.47 0.03
CA ASN A 273 -16.27 -27.22 0.60
C ASN A 273 -14.79 -27.00 0.24
N ILE A 274 -14.00 -28.06 0.14
CA ILE A 274 -12.62 -28.00 -0.35
C ILE A 274 -12.58 -27.56 -1.82
N THR A 275 -13.46 -28.13 -2.65
CA THR A 275 -13.58 -27.77 -4.07
C THR A 275 -14.02 -26.31 -4.24
N ARG A 276 -15.01 -25.89 -3.44
CA ARG A 276 -15.49 -24.50 -3.43
C ARG A 276 -14.42 -23.51 -2.95
N ALA A 277 -13.62 -23.88 -1.95
CA ALA A 277 -12.50 -23.07 -1.48
C ALA A 277 -11.43 -22.88 -2.56
N ARG A 278 -11.08 -23.94 -3.30
CA ARG A 278 -10.11 -23.86 -4.41
C ARG A 278 -10.60 -22.94 -5.53
N ALA A 279 -11.83 -23.13 -6.00
CA ALA A 279 -12.42 -22.27 -7.04
C ALA A 279 -12.52 -20.80 -6.60
N LEU A 280 -12.78 -20.55 -5.31
CA LEU A 280 -12.83 -19.20 -4.76
C LEU A 280 -11.44 -18.55 -4.68
N ILE A 281 -10.41 -19.32 -4.30
CA ILE A 281 -9.02 -18.85 -4.31
C ILE A 281 -8.61 -18.51 -5.75
N GLU A 282 -8.89 -19.37 -6.72
CA GLU A 282 -8.61 -19.11 -8.14
C GLU A 282 -9.29 -17.83 -8.64
N ARG A 283 -10.59 -17.65 -8.34
CA ARG A 283 -11.32 -16.41 -8.66
C ARG A 283 -10.72 -15.18 -7.98
N SER A 284 -10.34 -15.30 -6.71
CA SER A 284 -9.75 -14.19 -5.93
C SER A 284 -8.38 -13.80 -6.47
N VAL A 285 -7.55 -14.79 -6.83
CA VAL A 285 -6.25 -14.59 -7.48
C VAL A 285 -6.41 -13.97 -8.85
N ALA A 286 -7.35 -14.44 -9.67
CA ALA A 286 -7.61 -13.87 -11.00
C ALA A 286 -8.05 -12.40 -10.92
N ILE A 287 -8.95 -12.06 -9.99
CA ILE A 287 -9.36 -10.67 -9.74
C ILE A 287 -8.15 -9.85 -9.26
N ALA A 288 -7.42 -10.34 -8.26
CA ALA A 288 -6.24 -9.69 -7.71
C ALA A 288 -5.17 -9.42 -8.78
N GLN A 289 -4.89 -10.40 -9.65
CA GLN A 289 -3.96 -10.26 -10.77
C GLN A 289 -4.48 -9.25 -11.80
N SER A 290 -5.77 -9.27 -12.14
CA SER A 290 -6.34 -8.29 -13.08
C SER A 290 -6.29 -6.85 -12.54
N LEU A 291 -6.34 -6.69 -11.21
CA LEU A 291 -6.22 -5.42 -10.52
C LEU A 291 -4.78 -4.92 -10.35
N PHE A 292 -3.78 -5.78 -10.61
CA PHE A 292 -2.34 -5.52 -10.39
C PHE A 292 -1.44 -5.88 -11.57
N SER A 293 -1.99 -6.15 -12.74
CA SER A 293 -1.22 -6.48 -13.94
C SER A 293 -0.51 -5.24 -14.48
N CYS A 294 0.53 -4.82 -13.76
CA CYS A 294 1.63 -4.08 -14.35
C CYS A 294 2.41 -5.11 -15.15
N HIS A 295 2.59 -4.89 -16.46
CA HIS A 295 3.46 -5.72 -17.27
C HIS A 295 4.85 -5.71 -16.62
N VAL A 296 5.20 -6.79 -15.91
CA VAL A 296 6.61 -7.13 -15.72
C VAL A 296 7.06 -7.56 -17.11
N SER A 297 7.48 -6.60 -17.94
CA SER A 297 8.23 -6.91 -19.14
C SER A 297 9.37 -7.81 -18.70
N LYS A 298 9.27 -9.08 -19.08
CA LYS A 298 10.39 -10.01 -19.07
C LYS A 298 11.44 -9.41 -19.99
N GLN A 299 12.35 -8.64 -19.44
CA GLN A 299 13.57 -8.28 -20.14
C GLN A 299 14.48 -9.51 -20.10
N HIS A 300 14.54 -10.18 -21.25
CA HIS A 300 15.67 -11.01 -21.63
C HIS A 300 16.89 -10.13 -21.92
#